data_AF-A0A0M3QGX0-F1
#
_entry.id   AF-A0A0M3QGX0-F1
#
_cell.length_a   1.000
_cell.length_b   1.000
_cell.length_c   1.000
_cell.angle_alpha   90.00
_cell.angle_beta   90.00
_cell.angle_gamma   90.00
#
_symmetry.space_group_name_H-M   'P 1'
#
loop_
_entity.id
_entity.type
_entity.pdbx_description
1 polymer ?
#
loop_
_entity_poly.entity_id
_entity_poly.type
_entity_poly.pdbx_seq_one_letter_code
_entity_poly.pdbx_strand_id
1 'polypeptide(L)'
;MPETDESSGNGVLPFGLTTQPWIPVLRGDGTQDELSLREVFAQAAGLRRIVGDLPTQEFALVRLMLAVVHDALDGPQDIEDWSDLWADERCFAPVDAYLDAHRGRFDLLDAQAPLPAPAMVQRIWIARFG
;
A
#
# COMPACT_ATOMS: atom_id res chain seq x y z
N MET A 1 23.46 -39.49 22.77
CA MET A 1 22.46 -38.42 22.56
C MET A 1 23.15 -37.10 22.85
N PRO A 2 23.22 -36.17 21.91
CA PRO A 2 23.20 -34.76 22.22
C PRO A 2 21.76 -34.25 22.06
N GLU A 3 21.34 -33.50 23.06
CA GLU A 3 20.05 -32.85 23.17
C GLU A 3 19.86 -31.83 22.02
N THR A 4 18.68 -31.86 21.42
CA THR A 4 18.20 -30.89 20.45
C THR A 4 18.09 -29.51 21.08
N ASP A 5 18.87 -28.55 20.58
CA ASP A 5 18.66 -27.12 20.83
C ASP A 5 17.50 -26.66 19.92
N GLU A 6 16.27 -26.87 20.40
CA GLU A 6 15.07 -26.29 19.80
C GLU A 6 14.96 -24.81 20.16
N SER A 7 15.89 -24.00 19.67
CA SER A 7 15.68 -22.55 19.55
C SER A 7 14.99 -22.25 18.22
N SER A 8 13.75 -22.71 18.07
CA SER A 8 12.85 -22.21 17.03
C SER A 8 12.44 -20.80 17.45
N GLY A 9 13.31 -19.82 17.15
CA GLY A 9 12.95 -18.42 17.18
C GLY A 9 11.72 -18.23 16.32
N ASN A 10 10.58 -17.94 16.96
CA ASN A 10 9.37 -17.48 16.29
C ASN A 10 9.62 -16.06 15.78
N GLY A 11 10.51 -15.95 14.80
CA GLY A 11 10.74 -14.74 14.04
C GLY A 11 9.49 -14.50 13.22
N VAL A 12 8.56 -13.71 13.77
CA VAL A 12 7.47 -13.14 13.01
C VAL A 12 8.15 -12.30 11.92
N LEU A 13 8.30 -12.88 10.73
CA LEU A 13 8.88 -12.18 9.60
C LEU A 13 7.96 -10.98 9.33
N PRO A 14 8.51 -9.76 9.23
CA PRO A 14 7.71 -8.57 9.00
C PRO A 14 6.89 -8.74 7.72
N PHE A 15 5.56 -8.61 7.81
CA PHE A 15 4.68 -8.70 6.64
C PHE A 15 4.59 -7.31 6.03
N GLY A 16 5.55 -6.99 5.18
CA GLY A 16 5.64 -5.71 4.50
C GLY A 16 4.59 -5.63 3.39
N LEU A 17 3.48 -4.95 3.66
CA LEU A 17 2.40 -4.68 2.70
C LEU A 17 2.88 -3.92 1.44
N THR A 18 4.08 -3.35 1.49
CA THR A 18 4.72 -2.65 0.38
C THR A 18 5.29 -3.59 -0.67
N THR A 19 5.76 -4.78 -0.27
CA THR A 19 6.52 -5.69 -1.16
C THR A 19 5.88 -7.06 -1.31
N GLN A 20 5.05 -7.50 -0.37
CA GLN A 20 4.32 -8.75 -0.51
C GLN A 20 3.03 -8.53 -1.30
N PRO A 21 2.62 -9.46 -2.17
CA PRO A 21 1.33 -9.41 -2.80
C PRO A 21 0.22 -9.63 -1.77
N TRP A 22 -0.83 -8.81 -1.84
CA TRP A 22 -2.03 -8.94 -1.00
C TRP A 22 -3.25 -8.19 -1.57
N ILE A 23 -3.08 -7.41 -2.64
CA ILE A 23 -4.13 -6.58 -3.25
C ILE A 23 -4.62 -7.31 -4.51
N PRO A 24 -5.84 -7.88 -4.51
CA PRO A 24 -6.38 -8.50 -5.70
C PRO A 24 -6.75 -7.44 -6.74
N VAL A 25 -6.39 -7.68 -7.99
CA VAL A 25 -6.61 -6.75 -9.10
C VAL A 25 -7.17 -7.47 -10.32
N LEU A 26 -7.88 -6.72 -11.15
CA LEU A 26 -8.29 -7.13 -12.47
C LEU A 26 -7.49 -6.31 -13.50
N ARG A 27 -6.77 -7.00 -14.38
CA ARG A 27 -5.97 -6.37 -15.44
C ARG A 27 -6.84 -5.98 -16.64
N GLY A 28 -6.29 -5.14 -17.51
CA GLY A 28 -6.95 -4.69 -18.73
C GLY A 28 -7.37 -5.84 -19.66
N ASP A 29 -6.58 -6.92 -19.68
CA ASP A 29 -6.83 -8.16 -20.45
C ASP A 29 -7.87 -9.11 -19.81
N GLY A 30 -8.40 -8.77 -18.63
CA GLY A 30 -9.39 -9.55 -17.91
C GLY A 30 -8.82 -10.62 -16.97
N THR A 31 -7.50 -10.75 -16.87
CA THR A 31 -6.87 -11.66 -15.90
C THR A 31 -6.92 -11.09 -14.49
N GLN A 32 -7.04 -11.98 -13.50
CA GLN A 32 -6.97 -11.63 -12.09
C GLN A 32 -5.58 -11.95 -11.55
N ASP A 33 -5.09 -11.10 -10.67
CA ASP A 33 -3.77 -11.22 -10.06
C ASP A 33 -3.78 -10.65 -8.64
N GLU A 34 -2.74 -10.95 -7.86
CA GLU A 34 -2.54 -10.35 -6.54
C GLU A 34 -1.21 -9.61 -6.52
N LEU A 35 -1.26 -8.30 -6.22
CA LEU A 35 -0.12 -7.41 -6.29
C LEU A 35 0.21 -6.80 -4.93
N SER A 36 1.47 -6.44 -4.76
CA SER A 36 1.91 -5.58 -3.65
C SER A 36 1.53 -4.12 -3.91
N LEU A 37 1.59 -3.28 -2.87
CA LEU A 37 1.30 -1.85 -3.03
C LEU A 37 2.24 -1.18 -4.06
N ARG A 38 3.52 -1.57 -4.08
CA ARG A 38 4.50 -1.05 -5.05
C ARG A 38 4.16 -1.48 -6.48
N GLU A 39 3.80 -2.75 -6.67
CA GLU A 39 3.42 -3.27 -7.98
C GLU A 39 2.13 -2.64 -8.52
N VAL A 40 1.16 -2.33 -7.65
CA VAL A 40 -0.05 -1.61 -8.06
C VAL A 40 0.29 -0.26 -8.65
N PHE A 41 1.14 0.55 -8.00
CA PHE A 41 1.55 1.85 -8.55
C PHE A 41 2.37 1.71 -9.82
N ALA A 42 3.31 0.76 -9.87
CA ALA A 42 4.14 0.53 -11.05
C ALA A 42 3.36 0.04 -12.27
N GLN A 43 2.24 -0.67 -12.06
CA GLN A 43 1.45 -1.30 -13.13
C GLN A 43 0.09 -0.62 -13.35
N ALA A 44 -0.18 0.51 -12.67
CA ALA A 44 -1.51 1.14 -12.59
C ALA A 44 -2.19 1.33 -13.95
N ALA A 45 -1.44 1.73 -14.98
CA ALA A 45 -1.97 1.95 -16.34
C ALA A 45 -2.54 0.68 -17.00
N GLY A 46 -2.08 -0.51 -16.59
CA GLY A 46 -2.55 -1.80 -17.07
C GLY A 46 -3.65 -2.42 -16.20
N LEU A 47 -4.02 -1.79 -15.09
CA LEU A 47 -5.04 -2.29 -14.17
C LEU A 47 -6.39 -1.67 -14.49
N ARG A 48 -7.43 -2.50 -14.52
CA ARG A 48 -8.81 -2.06 -14.71
C ARG A 48 -9.46 -1.64 -13.40
N ARG A 49 -9.26 -2.42 -12.34
CA ARG A 49 -9.76 -2.15 -10.98
C ARG A 49 -9.07 -3.01 -9.94
N ILE A 50 -9.17 -2.57 -8.69
CA ILE A 50 -8.97 -3.41 -7.51
C ILE A 50 -10.21 -4.27 -7.33
N VAL A 51 -10.01 -5.52 -6.90
CA VAL A 51 -11.08 -6.48 -6.62
C VAL A 51 -11.07 -6.75 -5.13
N GLY A 52 -12.13 -6.35 -4.44
CA GLY A 52 -12.34 -6.67 -3.03
C GLY A 52 -13.44 -7.70 -2.88
N ASP A 53 -13.44 -8.44 -1.78
CA ASP A 53 -14.54 -9.37 -1.45
C ASP A 53 -15.86 -8.61 -1.23
N LEU A 54 -15.74 -7.35 -0.80
CA LEU A 54 -16.85 -6.45 -0.52
C LEU A 54 -16.61 -5.09 -1.20
N PRO A 55 -17.66 -4.40 -1.70
CA PRO A 55 -17.52 -3.06 -2.29
C PRO A 55 -16.88 -2.02 -1.35
N THR A 56 -17.09 -2.15 -0.04
CA THR A 56 -16.51 -1.27 0.98
C THR A 56 -15.00 -1.44 1.10
N GLN A 57 -14.48 -2.65 0.85
CA GLN A 57 -13.06 -2.95 0.89
C GLN A 57 -12.35 -2.30 -0.31
N GLU A 58 -12.94 -2.37 -1.50
CA GLU A 58 -12.41 -1.67 -2.68
C GLU A 58 -12.28 -0.17 -2.43
N PHE A 59 -13.31 0.44 -1.84
CA PHE A 59 -13.29 1.85 -1.48
C PHE A 59 -12.19 2.18 -0.45
N ALA A 60 -12.00 1.32 0.56
CA ALA A 60 -10.94 1.50 1.55
C ALA A 60 -9.54 1.40 0.92
N LEU A 61 -9.33 0.46 0.00
CA LEU A 61 -8.06 0.28 -0.72
C LEU A 61 -7.76 1.46 -1.65
N VAL A 62 -8.75 1.95 -2.41
CA VAL A 62 -8.57 3.15 -3.24
C VAL A 62 -8.23 4.37 -2.37
N ARG A 63 -8.88 4.53 -1.21
CA ARG A 63 -8.56 5.61 -0.27
C ARG A 63 -7.17 5.52 0.30
N LEU A 64 -6.71 4.31 0.62
CA LEU A 64 -5.32 4.08 1.04
C LEU A 64 -4.36 4.53 -0.06
N MET A 65 -4.57 4.08 -1.30
CA MET A 65 -3.71 4.44 -2.42
C MET A 65 -3.67 5.94 -2.65
N LEU A 66 -4.82 6.62 -2.62
CA LEU A 66 -4.90 8.07 -2.72
C LEU A 66 -4.11 8.75 -1.59
N ALA A 67 -4.27 8.31 -0.34
CA ALA A 67 -3.52 8.87 0.78
C ALA A 67 -2.00 8.74 0.60
N VAL A 68 -1.53 7.58 0.11
CA VAL A 68 -0.11 7.34 -0.20
C VAL A 68 0.38 8.27 -1.31
N VAL A 69 -0.36 8.40 -2.41
CA VAL A 69 0.01 9.28 -3.52
C VAL A 69 0.04 10.74 -3.08
N HIS A 70 -0.97 11.19 -2.35
CA HIS A 70 -1.02 12.55 -1.84
C HIS A 70 0.17 12.87 -0.94
N ASP A 71 0.56 11.97 -0.04
CA ASP A 71 1.69 12.20 0.85
C ASP A 71 3.05 12.07 0.12
N ALA A 72 3.15 11.16 -0.85
CA ALA A 72 4.37 10.97 -1.65
C ALA A 72 4.67 12.13 -2.60
N LEU A 73 3.63 12.80 -3.11
CA LEU A 73 3.75 13.92 -4.04
C LEU A 73 3.71 15.29 -3.34
N ASP A 74 3.59 15.33 -2.00
CA ASP A 74 3.23 16.53 -1.24
C ASP A 74 1.97 17.24 -1.79
N GLY A 75 1.07 16.43 -2.37
CA GLY A 75 -0.22 16.78 -2.94
C GLY A 75 -0.17 17.73 -4.15
N PRO A 76 -0.99 17.51 -5.18
CA PRO A 76 -1.39 18.61 -6.05
C PRO A 76 -2.14 19.65 -5.21
N GLN A 77 -1.65 20.89 -5.22
CA GLN A 77 -2.19 22.00 -4.42
C GLN A 77 -3.35 22.68 -5.12
N ASP A 78 -3.38 22.60 -6.45
CA ASP A 78 -4.40 23.17 -7.32
C ASP A 78 -4.75 22.26 -8.51
N ILE A 79 -5.64 22.75 -9.39
CA ILE A 79 -6.16 21.99 -10.54
C ILE A 79 -5.07 21.82 -11.61
N GLU A 80 -4.17 22.80 -11.70
CA GLU A 80 -3.05 22.81 -12.62
C GLU A 80 -2.05 21.68 -12.27
N ASP A 81 -1.69 21.54 -10.99
CA ASP A 81 -0.87 20.42 -10.51
C ASP A 81 -1.52 19.05 -10.82
N TRP A 82 -2.84 18.95 -10.66
CA TRP A 82 -3.60 17.75 -11.03
C TRP A 82 -3.51 17.44 -12.53
N SER A 83 -3.61 18.47 -13.37
CA SER A 83 -3.52 18.33 -14.83
C SER A 83 -2.12 17.85 -15.25
N ASP A 84 -1.07 18.41 -14.66
CA ASP A 84 0.31 18.01 -14.94
C ASP A 84 0.59 16.58 -14.51
N LEU A 85 0.09 16.17 -13.33
CA LEU A 85 0.18 14.77 -12.87
C LEU A 85 -0.61 13.81 -13.77
N TRP A 86 -1.77 14.22 -14.26
CA TRP A 86 -2.57 13.39 -15.17
C TRP A 86 -1.89 13.19 -16.54
N ALA A 87 -1.11 14.18 -16.99
CA ALA A 87 -0.37 14.11 -18.25
C ALA A 87 0.94 13.30 -18.15
N ASP A 88 1.50 13.12 -16.94
CA ASP A 88 2.73 12.36 -16.74
C ASP A 88 2.46 10.87 -16.53
N GLU A 89 2.90 10.04 -17.48
CA GLU A 89 2.84 8.57 -17.38
C GLU A 89 3.65 8.01 -16.20
N ARG A 90 4.56 8.80 -15.63
CA ARG A 90 5.40 8.45 -14.47
C ARG A 90 5.00 9.20 -13.20
N CYS A 91 3.79 9.74 -13.12
CA CYS A 91 3.31 10.50 -11.96
C CYS A 91 3.42 9.76 -10.62
N PHE A 92 3.44 8.42 -10.62
CA PHE A 92 3.63 7.61 -9.42
C PHE A 92 5.08 7.25 -9.09
N ALA A 93 6.07 7.65 -9.90
CA ALA A 93 7.48 7.33 -9.64
C ALA A 93 7.98 7.75 -8.23
N PRO A 94 7.57 8.90 -7.65
CA PRO A 94 7.96 9.29 -6.30
C PRO A 94 7.43 8.36 -5.18
N VAL A 95 6.36 7.61 -5.45
CA VAL A 95 5.74 6.70 -4.47
C VAL A 95 6.73 5.61 -4.03
N ASP A 96 7.60 5.15 -4.93
CA ASP A 96 8.58 4.11 -4.66
C ASP A 96 9.53 4.48 -3.50
N ALA A 97 10.08 5.69 -3.55
CA ALA A 97 10.94 6.26 -2.52
C ALA A 97 10.16 6.55 -1.22
N TYR A 98 8.91 7.00 -1.33
CA TYR A 98 8.04 7.22 -0.18
C TYR A 98 7.76 5.93 0.59
N LEU A 99 7.46 4.84 -0.10
CA LEU A 99 7.21 3.53 0.51
C LEU A 99 8.45 2.96 1.20
N ASP A 100 9.65 3.24 0.67
CA ASP A 100 10.90 2.87 1.32
C ASP A 100 11.16 3.68 2.59
N ALA A 101 10.94 5.00 2.55
CA ALA A 101 11.09 5.88 3.71
C ALA A 101 10.10 5.52 4.84
N HIS A 102 8.92 5.00 4.49
CA HIS A 102 7.84 4.68 5.43
C HIS A 102 7.64 3.19 5.67
N ARG A 103 8.61 2.33 5.31
CA ARG A 103 8.47 0.86 5.36
C ARG A 103 7.96 0.34 6.71
N GLY A 104 8.40 0.92 7.83
CA GLY A 104 7.95 0.53 9.18
C GLY A 104 6.47 0.81 9.48
N ARG A 105 5.83 1.77 8.80
CA ARG A 105 4.40 2.07 8.97
C ARG A 105 3.48 1.08 8.25
N PHE A 106 4.01 0.33 7.30
CA PHE A 106 3.26 -0.61 6.46
C PHE A 106 3.55 -2.08 6.81
N ASP A 107 4.21 -2.31 7.95
CA ASP A 107 4.38 -3.65 8.49
C ASP A 107 3.17 -4.01 9.35
N LEU A 108 2.40 -5.00 8.90
CA LEU A 108 1.18 -5.43 9.57
C LEU A 108 1.47 -6.08 10.93
N LEU A 109 2.70 -6.57 11.14
CA LEU A 109 3.12 -7.36 12.28
C LEU A 109 4.17 -6.65 13.16
N ASP A 110 4.34 -5.34 13.00
CA ASP A 110 5.26 -4.55 13.84
C ASP A 110 4.85 -4.64 15.32
N ALA A 111 5.77 -5.13 16.16
CA ALA A 111 5.59 -5.31 17.59
C ALA A 111 5.43 -3.98 18.37
N GLN A 112 5.80 -2.84 17.78
CA GLN A 112 5.69 -1.52 18.41
C GLN A 112 4.46 -0.71 17.95
N ALA A 113 3.84 -1.07 16.82
CA ALA A 113 2.66 -0.39 16.31
C ALA A 113 1.76 -1.30 15.44
N PRO A 114 1.24 -2.42 15.97
CA PRO A 114 0.48 -3.37 15.19
C PRO A 114 -0.76 -2.72 14.55
N LEU A 115 -0.95 -2.95 13.25
CA LEU A 115 -2.11 -2.46 12.51
C LEU A 115 -3.18 -3.55 12.45
N PRO A 116 -4.31 -3.41 13.15
CA PRO A 116 -5.45 -4.29 12.91
C PRO A 116 -6.12 -3.91 11.58
N ALA A 117 -6.41 -4.91 10.75
CA ALA A 117 -6.99 -4.80 9.40
C ALA A 117 -8.20 -3.83 9.23
N PRO A 118 -9.07 -3.54 10.24
CA PRO A 118 -10.14 -2.55 10.08
C PRO A 118 -9.76 -1.09 10.38
N ALA A 119 -8.56 -0.79 10.90
CA ALA A 119 -8.22 0.56 11.42
C ALA A 119 -7.41 1.46 10.46
N MET A 120 -7.25 1.04 9.20
CA MET A 120 -6.35 1.69 8.23
C MET A 120 -6.76 3.14 7.87
N VAL A 121 -8.05 3.49 7.99
CA VAL A 121 -8.58 4.78 7.51
C VAL A 121 -8.54 5.90 8.55
N GLN A 122 -8.49 5.59 9.86
CA GLN A 122 -8.65 6.62 10.91
C GLN A 122 -7.35 7.27 11.38
N ARG A 123 -6.20 6.56 11.35
CA ARG A 123 -4.96 7.05 11.98
C ARG A 123 -4.15 8.03 11.11
N ILE A 124 -4.29 7.96 9.78
CA ILE A 124 -3.69 8.94 8.85
C ILE A 124 -4.42 10.29 8.93
N TRP A 125 -5.72 10.30 9.23
CA TRP A 125 -6.53 11.52 9.27
C TRP A 125 -6.34 12.33 10.56
N ILE A 126 -6.18 11.68 11.72
CA ILE A 126 -6.04 12.35 13.03
C ILE A 126 -4.64 12.99 13.22
N ALA A 127 -3.59 12.46 12.58
CA ALA A 127 -2.22 12.93 12.79
C ALA A 127 -1.86 14.23 12.04
N ARG A 128 -2.71 14.77 11.16
CA ARG A 128 -2.45 16.01 10.40
C ARG A 128 -3.63 16.99 10.32
N PHE A 129 -4.82 16.62 10.77
CA PHE A 129 -6.01 17.49 10.81
C PHE A 129 -6.68 17.56 12.20
N GLY A 130 -5.89 17.42 13.27
CA GLY A 130 -6.30 17.72 14.65
C GLY A 130 -5.74 19.05 15.11
#